data_AF-A0A374W166-F1
#
_entry.id   AF-A0A374W166-F1
#
_cell.length_a   1.000
_cell.length_b   1.000
_cell.length_c   1.000
_cell.angle_alpha   90.00
_cell.angle_beta   90.00
_cell.angle_gamma   90.00
#
_symmetry.space_group_name_H-M   'P 1'
#
loop_
_entity.id
_entity.type
_entity.pdbx_description
1 polymer ?
#
loop_
_entity_poly.entity_id
_entity_poly.type
_entity_poly.pdbx_seq_one_letter_code
_entity_poly.pdbx_strand_id
1 'polypeptide(L)'
;MTYSRAVVERAGELRRSGLSCREIARELDGPSKSAVARWTRAGAAGGTVGRAVAKMDLPKVVGDGPVYPDIDPDDKDALIERLVLENAVLRAVNDVLKAASLDGMSNREKTLVIDRLRPCGKWSLRELTSSLGISKSSYEYQRRAIARPDRLAPLRALVRRIFTEDGEGARGYRFVTARLRELDEPVRASEKVVLRIMREEGLVPRWMRRKRRPYSSYAGEPTPAPPNLVRRDFRSALPNFLWLTDVSATVKTTILTNAQQ
;
A
#
# COMPACT_ATOMS: atom_id res chain seq x y z
N MET A 1 -0.72 18.28 -24.26
CA MET A 1 -1.86 18.70 -25.07
C MET A 1 -2.15 17.58 -26.06
N THR A 2 -3.32 16.96 -25.96
CA THR A 2 -3.69 15.75 -26.70
C THR A 2 -4.58 16.17 -27.87
N TYR A 3 -4.11 15.98 -29.09
CA TYR A 3 -4.85 16.37 -30.30
C TYR A 3 -5.77 15.23 -30.74
N SER A 4 -6.96 15.58 -31.22
CA SER A 4 -7.93 14.60 -31.72
C SER A 4 -7.36 13.85 -32.93
N ARG A 5 -7.71 12.57 -33.07
CA ARG A 5 -7.28 11.70 -34.18
C ARG A 5 -7.62 12.29 -35.55
N ALA A 6 -8.77 12.94 -35.66
CA ALA A 6 -9.20 13.62 -36.89
C ALA A 6 -8.24 14.75 -37.31
N VAL A 7 -7.68 15.49 -36.35
CA VAL A 7 -6.72 16.58 -36.62
C VAL A 7 -5.39 16.04 -37.14
N VAL A 8 -4.96 14.89 -36.62
CA VAL A 8 -3.73 14.22 -37.06
C VAL A 8 -3.90 13.61 -38.45
N GLU A 9 -5.02 12.95 -38.72
CA GLU A 9 -5.32 12.38 -40.05
C GLU A 9 -5.42 13.49 -41.12
N ARG A 10 -6.09 14.60 -40.80
CA ARG A 10 -6.16 15.78 -41.66
C ARG A 10 -4.78 16.38 -41.94
N ALA A 11 -3.90 16.45 -40.95
CA ALA A 11 -2.52 16.88 -41.14
C ALA A 11 -1.73 15.97 -42.11
N GLY A 12 -2.01 14.66 -42.09
CA GLY A 12 -1.44 13.69 -43.02
C GLY A 12 -1.93 13.86 -44.46
N GLU A 13 -3.21 14.14 -44.66
CA GLU A 13 -3.79 14.48 -45.98
C GLU A 13 -3.18 15.76 -46.56
N LEU A 14 -3.08 16.82 -45.75
CA LEU A 14 -2.48 18.09 -46.18
C LEU A 14 -0.98 17.92 -46.51
N ARG A 15 -0.29 17.00 -45.83
CA ARG A 15 1.10 16.68 -46.18
C ARG A 15 1.22 15.95 -47.51
N ARG A 16 0.29 15.03 -47.82
CA ARG A 16 0.25 14.30 -49.10
C ARG A 16 -0.10 15.19 -50.29
N SER A 17 -0.86 16.26 -50.06
CA SER A 17 -1.11 17.31 -51.07
C SER A 17 0.05 18.31 -51.23
N GLY A 18 1.18 18.10 -50.54
CA GLY A 18 2.43 18.82 -50.77
C GLY A 18 2.67 20.04 -49.86
N LEU A 19 1.75 20.36 -48.94
CA LEU A 19 1.90 21.49 -48.04
C LEU A 19 3.05 21.31 -47.04
N SER A 20 3.72 22.41 -46.69
CA SER A 20 4.77 22.40 -45.67
C SER A 20 4.19 22.26 -44.27
N CYS A 21 4.92 21.63 -43.34
CA CYS A 21 4.45 21.46 -41.96
C CYS A 21 4.14 22.80 -41.24
N ARG A 22 4.66 23.93 -41.75
CA ARG A 22 4.38 25.26 -41.20
C ARG A 22 3.05 25.82 -41.71
N GLU A 23 2.68 25.53 -42.95
CA GLU A 23 1.39 25.91 -43.53
C GLU A 23 0.27 25.05 -42.95
N ILE A 24 0.49 23.75 -42.81
CA ILE A 24 -0.45 22.81 -42.17
C ILE A 24 -0.76 23.22 -40.72
N ALA A 25 0.24 23.72 -39.99
CA ALA A 25 0.04 24.20 -38.62
C ALA A 25 -0.80 25.49 -38.54
N ARG A 26 -0.77 26.34 -39.59
CA ARG A 26 -1.65 27.52 -39.66
C ARG A 26 -3.06 27.14 -40.07
N GLU A 27 -3.19 26.20 -41.01
CA GLU A 27 -4.46 25.71 -41.53
C GLU A 27 -5.31 24.99 -40.47
N LEU A 28 -4.65 24.24 -39.57
CA LEU A 28 -5.32 23.44 -38.54
C LEU A 28 -5.57 24.19 -37.22
N ASP A 29 -5.24 25.48 -37.16
CA ASP A 29 -5.29 26.39 -36.00
C ASP A 29 -5.28 25.73 -34.60
N GLY A 30 -4.09 25.64 -34.01
CA GLY A 30 -3.87 25.05 -32.68
C GLY A 30 -2.60 24.19 -32.58
N PRO A 31 -2.33 23.24 -33.51
CA PRO A 31 -1.13 22.43 -33.46
C PRO A 31 0.13 23.23 -33.83
N SER A 32 1.20 23.10 -33.03
CA SER A 32 2.48 23.70 -33.40
C SER A 32 3.12 22.99 -34.63
N LYS A 33 3.91 23.72 -35.43
CA LYS A 33 4.69 23.16 -36.56
C LYS A 33 5.42 21.87 -36.19
N SER A 34 5.98 21.82 -34.97
CA SER A 34 6.74 20.68 -34.45
C SER A 34 5.85 19.47 -34.14
N ALA A 35 4.59 19.68 -33.75
CA ALA A 35 3.61 18.61 -33.58
C ALA A 35 3.23 18.00 -34.93
N VAL A 36 2.93 18.84 -35.92
CA VAL A 36 2.61 18.42 -37.28
C VAL A 36 3.76 17.62 -37.90
N ALA A 37 4.99 18.13 -37.81
CA ALA A 37 6.18 17.44 -38.33
C ALA A 37 6.40 16.05 -37.72
N ARG A 38 6.00 15.85 -36.46
CA ARG A 38 6.09 14.55 -35.78
C ARG A 38 5.07 13.57 -36.34
N TRP A 39 3.83 14.01 -36.58
CA TRP A 39 2.77 13.18 -37.16
C TRP A 39 3.08 12.76 -38.59
N THR A 40 3.53 13.70 -39.41
CA THR A 40 3.84 13.41 -40.82
C THR A 40 5.02 12.45 -40.97
N ARG A 41 6.00 12.50 -40.06
CA ARG A 41 7.14 11.56 -40.06
C ARG A 41 6.71 10.16 -39.61
N ALA A 42 5.85 10.08 -38.59
CA ALA A 42 5.31 8.80 -38.11
C ALA A 42 4.40 8.11 -39.15
N GLY A 43 3.60 8.89 -39.88
CA GLY A 43 2.74 8.38 -40.97
C GLY A 43 3.53 7.92 -42.20
N ALA A 44 4.63 8.59 -42.56
CA ALA A 44 5.50 8.16 -43.66
C ALA A 44 6.23 6.83 -43.37
N ALA A 45 6.42 6.49 -42.10
CA ALA A 45 7.02 5.23 -41.66
C ALA A 45 5.99 4.10 -41.45
N GLY A 46 4.72 4.29 -41.87
CA GLY A 46 3.66 3.28 -41.74
C GLY A 46 3.09 3.09 -40.33
N GLY A 47 3.38 3.98 -39.38
CA GLY A 47 2.90 3.88 -37.99
C GLY A 47 1.54 4.56 -37.75
N THR A 48 0.62 3.87 -37.06
CA THR A 48 -0.65 4.45 -36.59
C THR A 48 -0.41 5.48 -35.47
N VAL A 49 -0.90 6.71 -35.63
CA VAL A 49 -0.74 7.75 -34.62
C VAL A 49 -1.73 7.56 -33.48
N GLY A 50 -1.27 6.98 -32.39
CA GLY A 50 -2.04 6.86 -31.15
C GLY A 50 -1.35 6.02 -30.09
N ARG A 51 -0.79 6.68 -29.07
CA ARG A 51 -0.26 6.11 -27.81
C ARG A 51 0.98 5.21 -27.95
N ALA A 52 2.16 5.84 -27.89
CA ALA A 52 3.41 5.14 -27.59
C ALA A 52 3.47 4.78 -26.10
N VAL A 53 2.80 3.71 -25.70
CA VAL A 53 3.57 2.70 -24.96
C VAL A 53 4.11 1.84 -26.08
N ALA A 54 5.43 1.82 -26.26
CA ALA A 54 6.05 0.89 -27.19
C ALA A 54 5.62 -0.52 -26.74
N LYS A 55 4.59 -1.08 -27.37
CA LYS A 55 4.54 -2.53 -27.51
C LYS A 55 5.77 -2.80 -28.36
N MET A 56 6.77 -3.41 -27.73
CA MET A 56 7.91 -3.94 -28.45
C MET A 56 7.31 -4.74 -29.61
N ASP A 57 7.62 -4.35 -30.85
CA ASP A 57 7.18 -5.09 -32.03
C ASP A 57 7.93 -6.42 -32.02
N LEU A 58 7.49 -7.34 -31.16
CA LEU A 58 7.85 -8.72 -31.29
C LEU A 58 7.26 -9.18 -32.62
N PRO A 59 8.06 -9.82 -33.49
CA PRO A 59 7.52 -10.47 -34.67
C PRO A 59 6.29 -11.28 -34.27
N LYS A 60 5.16 -11.08 -34.96
CA LYS A 60 4.07 -12.04 -34.86
C LYS A 60 4.66 -13.36 -35.34
N VAL A 61 4.88 -14.29 -34.41
CA VAL A 61 5.30 -15.64 -34.75
C VAL A 61 4.14 -16.25 -35.54
N VAL A 62 4.27 -16.24 -36.86
CA VAL A 62 3.39 -16.95 -37.78
C VAL A 62 4.14 -18.24 -38.12
N GLY A 63 3.71 -19.35 -37.54
CA GLY A 63 4.38 -20.66 -37.58
C GLY A 63 4.63 -21.21 -36.18
N ASP A 64 5.03 -22.48 -36.08
CA ASP A 64 5.59 -23.02 -34.85
C ASP A 64 6.86 -22.20 -34.56
N GLY A 65 6.97 -21.64 -33.35
CA GLY A 65 8.05 -20.71 -33.00
C GLY A 65 9.47 -21.29 -33.21
N PRO A 66 10.53 -20.50 -32.98
CA PRO A 66 11.91 -20.95 -33.23
C PRO A 66 12.15 -22.37 -32.71
N VAL A 67 12.61 -23.24 -33.60
CA VAL A 67 13.09 -24.58 -33.25
C VAL A 67 14.42 -24.37 -32.55
N TYR A 68 14.50 -24.79 -31.29
CA TYR A 68 15.72 -24.72 -30.48
C TYR A 68 16.45 -26.04 -30.71
N PRO A 69 17.47 -26.12 -31.58
CA PRO A 69 18.06 -27.40 -31.99
C PRO A 69 18.77 -28.13 -30.84
N ASP A 70 19.11 -27.36 -29.80
CA ASP A 70 19.87 -27.81 -28.62
C ASP A 70 18.96 -28.26 -27.47
N ILE A 71 17.63 -28.14 -27.62
CA ILE A 71 16.63 -28.54 -26.62
C ILE A 71 15.70 -29.55 -27.32
N ASP A 72 15.62 -30.75 -26.78
CA ASP A 72 14.67 -31.76 -27.26
C ASP A 72 13.26 -31.13 -27.30
N PRO A 73 12.49 -31.27 -28.40
CA PRO A 73 11.13 -30.74 -28.47
C PRO A 73 10.24 -31.10 -27.27
N ASP A 74 10.38 -32.32 -26.75
CA ASP A 74 9.65 -32.77 -25.56
C ASP A 74 10.14 -32.03 -24.30
N ASP A 75 11.43 -31.75 -24.20
CA ASP A 75 12.01 -30.94 -23.11
C ASP A 75 11.60 -29.46 -23.19
N LYS A 76 11.41 -28.94 -24.41
CA LYS A 76 10.96 -27.56 -24.66
C LYS A 76 9.51 -27.37 -24.20
N ASP A 77 8.61 -28.28 -24.58
CA ASP A 77 7.21 -28.18 -24.21
C ASP A 77 7.01 -28.37 -22.70
N ALA A 78 7.72 -29.34 -22.10
CA ALA A 78 7.75 -29.52 -20.64
C ALA A 78 8.27 -28.27 -19.91
N LEU A 79 9.29 -27.59 -20.46
CA LEU A 79 9.81 -26.34 -19.91
C LEU A 79 8.79 -25.20 -20.02
N ILE A 80 8.09 -25.08 -21.15
CA ILE A 80 7.04 -24.08 -21.33
C ILE A 80 5.93 -24.28 -20.29
N GLU A 81 5.47 -25.53 -20.09
CA GLU A 81 4.45 -25.84 -19.10
C GLU A 81 4.89 -25.48 -17.68
N ARG A 82 6.13 -25.80 -17.31
CA ARG A 82 6.73 -25.45 -16.03
C ARG A 82 6.78 -23.93 -15.82
N LEU A 83 7.25 -23.17 -16.81
CA LEU A 83 7.33 -21.71 -16.72
C LEU A 83 5.96 -21.06 -16.67
N VAL A 84 4.96 -21.63 -17.35
CA VAL A 84 3.58 -21.16 -17.30
C VAL A 84 2.97 -21.40 -15.92
N LEU A 85 3.26 -22.54 -15.28
CA LEU A 85 2.89 -22.80 -13.88
C LEU A 85 3.55 -21.80 -12.93
N GLU A 86 4.87 -21.59 -13.05
CA GLU A 86 5.62 -20.68 -12.18
C GLU A 86 5.09 -19.24 -12.28
N ASN A 87 4.87 -18.75 -13.51
CA ASN A 87 4.27 -17.42 -13.72
C ASN A 87 2.87 -17.31 -13.10
N ALA A 88 2.06 -18.36 -13.17
CA ALA A 88 0.74 -18.36 -12.56
C ALA A 88 0.82 -18.30 -11.03
N VAL A 89 1.73 -19.05 -10.43
CA VAL A 89 2.02 -19.01 -8.99
C VAL A 89 2.48 -17.61 -8.57
N LEU A 90 3.44 -17.02 -9.28
CA LEU A 90 3.94 -15.67 -8.98
C LEU A 90 2.85 -14.60 -9.07
N ARG A 91 1.96 -14.68 -10.07
CA ARG A 91 0.81 -13.79 -10.18
C ARG A 91 -0.16 -13.98 -9.04
N ALA A 92 -0.51 -15.21 -8.70
CA ALA A 92 -1.41 -15.51 -7.59
C ALA A 92 -0.84 -15.07 -6.23
N VAL A 93 0.47 -15.19 -6.03
CA VAL A 93 1.17 -14.70 -4.82
C VAL A 93 1.05 -13.19 -4.71
N ASN A 94 1.29 -12.46 -5.79
CA ASN A 94 1.10 -11.01 -5.83
C ASN A 94 -0.36 -10.62 -5.54
N ASP A 95 -1.33 -11.34 -6.12
CA ASP A 95 -2.75 -11.04 -5.91
C ASP A 95 -3.19 -11.28 -4.45
N VAL A 96 -2.78 -12.40 -3.86
CA VAL A 96 -3.24 -12.85 -2.53
C VAL A 96 -2.48 -12.15 -1.41
N LEU A 97 -1.15 -12.06 -1.51
CA LEU A 97 -0.30 -11.55 -0.42
C LEU A 97 0.15 -10.11 -0.64
N LYS A 98 0.06 -9.59 -1.88
CA LYS A 98 0.69 -8.32 -2.27
C LYS A 98 2.17 -8.24 -1.86
N ALA A 99 2.82 -9.40 -1.80
CA ALA A 99 4.19 -9.57 -1.34
C ALA A 99 5.13 -9.70 -2.54
N ALA A 100 6.37 -9.23 -2.37
CA ALA A 100 7.35 -9.18 -3.44
C ALA A 100 8.07 -10.53 -3.69
N SER A 101 8.01 -11.49 -2.76
CA SER A 101 8.84 -12.71 -2.81
C SER A 101 8.09 -13.99 -2.42
N LEU A 102 8.51 -15.11 -3.02
CA LEU A 102 8.09 -16.48 -2.67
C LEU A 102 8.81 -17.01 -1.42
N ASP A 103 10.00 -16.50 -1.12
CA ASP A 103 10.82 -16.95 -0.01
C ASP A 103 10.19 -16.55 1.33
N GLY A 104 10.09 -17.52 2.24
CA GLY A 104 9.55 -17.31 3.58
C GLY A 104 8.03 -17.45 3.72
N MET A 105 7.31 -17.87 2.67
CA MET A 105 5.86 -18.10 2.75
C MET A 105 5.50 -19.18 3.77
N SER A 106 4.57 -18.86 4.67
CA SER A 106 3.98 -19.82 5.59
C SER A 106 3.13 -20.86 4.86
N ASN A 107 2.97 -22.05 5.45
CA ASN A 107 2.10 -23.09 4.88
C ASN A 107 0.65 -22.62 4.66
N ARG A 108 0.18 -21.68 5.49
CA ARG A 108 -1.14 -21.07 5.35
C ARG A 108 -1.23 -20.20 4.10
N GLU A 109 -0.22 -19.38 3.84
CA GLU A 109 -0.16 -18.52 2.65
C GLU A 109 -0.02 -19.34 1.36
N LYS A 110 0.83 -20.38 1.37
CA LYS A 110 0.93 -21.33 0.25
C LYS A 110 -0.43 -21.97 -0.06
N THR A 111 -1.19 -22.33 0.97
CA THR A 111 -2.54 -22.90 0.82
C THR A 111 -3.51 -21.92 0.16
N LEU A 112 -3.47 -20.63 0.51
CA LEU A 112 -4.31 -19.60 -0.11
C LEU A 112 -4.00 -19.43 -1.61
N VAL A 113 -2.72 -19.49 -1.99
CA VAL A 113 -2.30 -19.44 -3.40
C VAL A 113 -2.82 -20.67 -4.16
N ILE A 114 -2.69 -21.87 -3.58
CA ILE A 114 -3.22 -23.10 -4.18
C ILE A 114 -4.74 -22.98 -4.36
N ASP A 115 -5.48 -22.55 -3.35
CA ASP A 115 -6.93 -22.40 -3.41
C ASP A 115 -7.37 -21.33 -4.43
N ARG A 116 -6.52 -20.33 -4.72
CA ARG A 116 -6.78 -19.34 -5.77
C ARG A 116 -6.60 -19.90 -7.19
N LEU A 117 -5.63 -20.79 -7.38
CA LEU A 117 -5.27 -21.39 -8.68
C LEU A 117 -6.10 -22.64 -9.02
N ARG A 118 -6.53 -23.38 -8.00
CA ARG A 118 -7.27 -24.64 -8.13
C ARG A 118 -8.56 -24.54 -8.96
N PRO A 119 -9.38 -23.46 -8.87
CA PRO A 119 -10.59 -23.32 -9.70
C PRO A 119 -10.32 -23.20 -11.20
N CYS A 120 -9.11 -22.82 -11.61
CA CYS A 120 -8.74 -22.71 -13.02
C CYS A 120 -8.63 -24.08 -13.72
N GLY A 121 -8.54 -25.18 -12.97
CA GLY A 121 -8.52 -26.56 -13.51
C GLY A 121 -7.29 -26.95 -14.33
N LYS A 122 -6.38 -26.00 -14.60
CA LYS A 122 -5.21 -26.19 -15.48
C LYS A 122 -4.10 -27.05 -14.87
N TRP A 123 -3.96 -27.06 -13.54
CA TRP A 123 -2.90 -27.80 -12.85
C TRP A 123 -3.48 -28.71 -11.78
N SER A 124 -2.88 -29.89 -11.63
CA SER A 124 -3.19 -30.84 -10.58
C SER A 124 -2.74 -30.30 -9.21
N LEU A 125 -3.37 -30.82 -8.14
CA LEU A 125 -2.95 -30.48 -6.78
C LEU A 125 -1.48 -30.85 -6.54
N ARG A 126 -1.02 -31.97 -7.12
CA ARG A 126 0.36 -32.45 -6.96
C ARG A 126 1.35 -31.41 -7.49
N GLU A 127 1.14 -30.92 -8.70
CA GLU A 127 2.00 -29.91 -9.33
C GLU A 127 2.04 -28.62 -8.50
N LEU A 128 0.88 -28.13 -8.05
CA LEU A 128 0.78 -26.93 -7.22
C LEU A 128 1.49 -27.09 -5.86
N THR A 129 1.33 -28.26 -5.23
CA THR A 129 2.01 -28.55 -3.95
C THR A 129 3.52 -28.70 -4.11
N SER A 130 3.96 -29.30 -5.23
CA SER A 130 5.37 -29.45 -5.58
C SER A 130 6.01 -28.10 -5.89
N SER A 131 5.35 -27.23 -6.67
CA SER A 131 5.89 -25.91 -7.03
C SER A 131 6.05 -24.99 -5.82
N LEU A 132 5.14 -25.08 -4.84
CA LEU A 132 5.20 -24.26 -3.61
C LEU A 132 5.98 -24.93 -2.47
N GLY A 133 6.44 -26.17 -2.65
CA GLY A 133 7.16 -26.92 -1.61
C GLY A 133 6.33 -27.11 -0.33
N ILE A 134 5.08 -27.55 -0.45
CA ILE A 134 4.20 -27.89 0.68
C ILE A 134 3.72 -29.34 0.53
N SER A 135 3.66 -30.11 1.63
CA SER A 135 3.09 -31.47 1.56
C SER A 135 1.57 -31.44 1.39
N LYS A 136 1.00 -32.46 0.73
CA LYS A 136 -0.47 -32.62 0.61
C LYS A 136 -1.14 -32.61 1.99
N SER A 137 -0.56 -33.27 2.99
CA SER A 137 -1.09 -33.29 4.36
C SER A 137 -1.13 -31.89 4.99
N SER A 138 -0.08 -31.09 4.79
CA SER A 138 -0.02 -29.71 5.28
C SER A 138 -1.05 -28.83 4.59
N TYR A 139 -1.21 -28.97 3.26
CA TYR A 139 -2.24 -28.28 2.50
C TYR A 139 -3.65 -28.61 3.02
N GLU A 140 -3.99 -29.88 3.16
CA GLU A 140 -5.31 -30.31 3.66
C GLU A 140 -5.58 -29.83 5.09
N TYR A 141 -4.57 -29.86 5.95
CA TYR A 141 -4.65 -29.32 7.30
C TYR A 141 -4.93 -27.82 7.30
N GLN A 142 -4.16 -27.04 6.52
CA GLN A 142 -4.32 -25.60 6.44
C GLN A 142 -5.64 -25.20 5.77
N ARG A 143 -6.09 -25.92 4.74
CA ARG A 143 -7.38 -25.68 4.08
C ARG A 143 -8.53 -25.85 5.08
N ARG A 144 -8.49 -26.92 5.88
CA ARG A 144 -9.46 -27.13 6.97
C ARG A 144 -9.35 -26.05 8.04
N ALA A 145 -8.13 -25.63 8.41
CA ALA A 145 -7.92 -24.58 9.40
C ALA A 145 -8.45 -23.22 8.94
N ILE A 146 -8.30 -22.88 7.66
CA ILE A 146 -8.85 -21.66 7.05
C ILE A 146 -10.37 -21.72 6.97
N ALA A 147 -10.94 -22.88 6.64
CA ALA A 147 -12.38 -23.07 6.54
C ALA A 147 -13.09 -23.17 7.90
N ARG A 148 -12.35 -23.30 9.01
CA ARG A 148 -12.96 -23.37 10.35
C ARG A 148 -13.64 -22.04 10.67
N PRO A 149 -14.90 -22.07 11.12
CA PRO A 149 -15.59 -20.85 11.54
C PRO A 149 -14.85 -20.21 12.72
N ASP A 150 -14.83 -18.89 12.74
CA ASP A 150 -14.21 -18.15 13.83
C ASP A 150 -15.04 -18.34 15.12
N ARG A 151 -14.50 -19.17 16.03
CA ARG A 151 -15.10 -19.41 17.36
C ARG A 151 -15.31 -18.12 18.15
N LEU A 152 -14.50 -17.09 17.89
CA LEU A 152 -14.58 -15.80 18.57
C LEU A 152 -15.52 -14.82 17.85
N ALA A 153 -16.15 -15.18 16.74
CA ALA A 153 -17.04 -14.28 15.99
C ALA A 153 -18.14 -13.62 16.86
N PRO A 154 -18.83 -14.34 17.78
CA PRO A 154 -19.81 -13.70 18.67
C PRO A 154 -19.16 -12.67 19.61
N LEU A 155 -17.99 -13.02 20.17
CA LEU A 155 -17.24 -12.13 21.06
C LEU A 155 -16.72 -10.89 20.31
N ARG A 156 -16.29 -11.05 19.06
CA ARG A 156 -15.87 -9.95 18.19
C ARG A 156 -16.98 -8.93 18.00
N ALA A 157 -18.18 -9.40 17.66
CA ALA A 157 -19.34 -8.53 17.49
C ALA A 157 -19.64 -7.72 18.77
N LEU A 158 -19.60 -8.37 19.93
CA LEU A 158 -19.79 -7.70 21.23
C LEU A 158 -18.68 -6.70 21.55
N VAL A 159 -17.41 -7.08 21.34
CA VAL A 159 -16.26 -6.20 21.57
C VAL A 159 -16.35 -4.95 20.70
N ARG A 160 -16.71 -5.12 19.42
CA ARG A 160 -16.91 -4.01 18.49
C ARG A 160 -18.04 -3.10 18.95
N ARG A 161 -19.21 -3.67 19.26
CA ARG A 161 -20.38 -2.95 19.77
C ARG A 161 -20.03 -2.11 21.00
N ILE A 162 -19.45 -2.74 22.03
CA ILE A 162 -19.05 -2.05 23.27
C ILE A 162 -18.01 -0.97 23.00
N PHE A 163 -17.04 -1.23 22.12
CA PHE A 163 -16.02 -0.24 21.80
C PHE A 163 -16.62 0.99 21.09
N THR A 164 -17.53 0.80 20.15
CA THR A 164 -18.10 1.88 19.33
C THR A 164 -19.26 2.61 20.02
N GLU A 165 -20.19 1.88 20.62
CA GLU A 165 -21.41 2.42 21.21
C GLU A 165 -21.15 2.88 22.64
N ASP A 166 -20.81 1.96 23.55
CA ASP A 166 -20.56 2.32 24.94
C ASP A 166 -19.28 3.17 25.08
N GLY A 167 -18.23 2.82 24.33
CA GLY A 167 -16.90 3.43 24.46
C GLY A 167 -16.64 4.64 23.58
N GLU A 168 -17.56 4.98 22.66
CA GLU A 168 -17.42 6.04 21.64
C GLU A 168 -16.09 5.99 20.85
N GLY A 169 -15.51 4.80 20.73
CA GLY A 169 -14.18 4.58 20.16
C GLY A 169 -13.02 5.22 20.93
N ALA A 170 -13.27 5.75 22.14
CA ALA A 170 -12.27 6.40 22.98
C ALA A 170 -11.72 5.46 24.05
N ARG A 171 -12.43 4.39 24.43
CA ARG A 171 -12.02 3.54 25.55
C ARG A 171 -11.31 2.27 25.09
N GLY A 172 -10.29 1.85 25.84
CA GLY A 172 -9.45 0.70 25.48
C GLY A 172 -9.98 -0.65 25.95
N TYR A 173 -9.19 -1.70 25.72
CA TYR A 173 -9.52 -3.09 26.04
C TYR A 173 -9.86 -3.34 27.52
N ARG A 174 -9.27 -2.60 28.47
CA ARG A 174 -9.62 -2.66 29.90
C ARG A 174 -11.07 -2.30 30.15
N PHE A 175 -11.54 -1.21 29.53
CA PHE A 175 -12.93 -0.79 29.60
C PHE A 175 -13.85 -1.82 28.96
N VAL A 176 -13.51 -2.27 27.74
CA VAL A 176 -14.32 -3.27 27.04
C VAL A 176 -14.44 -4.56 27.85
N THR A 177 -13.35 -5.02 28.48
CA THR A 177 -13.33 -6.22 29.32
C THR A 177 -14.19 -6.08 30.57
N ALA A 178 -14.19 -4.90 31.22
CA ALA A 178 -15.08 -4.64 32.34
C ALA A 178 -16.55 -4.63 31.89
N ARG A 179 -16.84 -3.92 30.79
CA ARG A 179 -18.20 -3.79 30.27
C ARG A 179 -18.80 -5.12 29.81
N LEU A 180 -17.99 -6.02 29.24
CA LEU A 180 -18.41 -7.39 28.90
C LEU A 180 -18.92 -8.19 30.12
N ARG A 181 -18.43 -7.89 31.33
CA ARG A 181 -18.87 -8.55 32.58
C ARG A 181 -20.10 -7.90 33.20
N GLU A 182 -20.44 -6.69 32.77
CA GLU A 182 -21.57 -5.90 33.26
C GLU A 182 -22.81 -6.01 32.34
N LEU A 183 -22.71 -6.78 31.25
CA LEU A 183 -23.87 -7.07 30.40
C LEU A 183 -24.89 -7.93 31.15
N ASP A 184 -26.16 -7.84 30.73
CA ASP A 184 -27.25 -8.68 31.26
C ASP A 184 -26.91 -10.17 31.16
N GLU A 185 -26.27 -10.58 30.06
CA GLU A 185 -25.60 -11.86 29.93
C GLU A 185 -24.06 -11.66 29.98
N PRO A 186 -23.42 -11.92 31.13
CA PRO A 186 -22.02 -11.59 31.32
C PRO A 186 -21.09 -12.55 30.57
N VAL A 187 -20.23 -12.01 29.71
CA VAL A 187 -19.27 -12.80 28.95
C VAL A 187 -17.90 -12.75 29.61
N ARG A 188 -17.44 -13.90 30.13
CA ARG A 188 -16.11 -14.02 30.73
C ARG A 188 -15.05 -14.23 29.65
N ALA A 189 -14.48 -13.14 29.16
CA ALA A 189 -13.30 -13.16 28.28
C ALA A 189 -12.02 -12.77 29.04
N SER A 190 -10.90 -13.40 28.68
CA SER A 190 -9.58 -12.95 29.11
C SER A 190 -9.27 -11.60 28.46
N GLU A 191 -8.69 -10.69 29.24
CA GLU A 191 -8.27 -9.37 28.77
C GLU A 191 -7.32 -9.45 27.56
N LYS A 192 -6.45 -10.47 27.50
CA LYS A 192 -5.55 -10.72 26.36
C LYS A 192 -6.31 -11.08 25.07
N VAL A 193 -7.43 -11.79 25.20
CA VAL A 193 -8.29 -12.15 24.05
C VAL A 193 -8.98 -10.91 23.51
N VAL A 194 -9.53 -10.06 24.40
CA VAL A 194 -10.15 -8.78 24.01
C VAL A 194 -9.13 -7.87 23.33
N LEU A 195 -7.92 -7.74 23.90
CA LEU A 195 -6.85 -6.96 23.29
C LEU A 195 -6.47 -7.50 21.89
N ARG A 196 -6.36 -8.82 21.73
CA ARG A 196 -6.06 -9.43 20.43
C ARG A 196 -7.16 -9.15 19.41
N ILE A 197 -8.43 -9.32 19.79
CA ILE A 197 -9.58 -8.99 18.92
C ILE A 197 -9.53 -7.53 18.49
N MET A 198 -9.35 -6.61 19.43
CA MET A 198 -9.27 -5.18 19.12
C MET A 198 -8.13 -4.85 18.16
N ARG A 199 -6.97 -5.51 18.28
CA ARG A 199 -5.84 -5.33 17.36
C ARG A 199 -6.14 -5.87 15.96
N GLU A 200 -6.67 -7.08 15.87
CA GLU A 200 -7.03 -7.72 14.59
C GLU A 200 -8.10 -6.94 13.83
N GLU A 201 -9.04 -6.31 14.54
CA GLU A 201 -10.10 -5.47 13.95
C GLU A 201 -9.73 -3.99 13.81
N GLY A 202 -8.54 -3.57 14.24
CA GLY A 202 -8.11 -2.18 14.16
C GLY A 202 -8.87 -1.21 15.08
N LEU A 203 -9.47 -1.72 16.17
CA LEU A 203 -10.19 -0.96 17.19
C LEU A 203 -9.20 -0.21 18.10
N VAL A 204 -8.63 0.87 17.58
CA VAL A 204 -7.64 1.69 18.29
C VAL A 204 -8.32 2.89 18.96
N PRO A 205 -8.20 3.06 20.29
CA PRO A 205 -8.76 4.20 21.02
C PRO A 205 -8.34 5.55 20.43
N ARG A 206 -9.29 6.48 20.30
CA ARG A 206 -9.07 7.82 19.72
C ARG A 206 -7.92 8.60 20.34
N TRP A 207 -7.74 8.53 21.66
CA TRP A 207 -6.65 9.23 22.35
C TRP A 207 -5.27 8.63 22.06
N MET A 208 -5.17 7.33 21.79
CA MET A 208 -3.90 6.70 21.37
C MET A 208 -3.47 7.15 19.97
N ARG A 209 -4.41 7.58 19.12
CA ARG A 209 -4.11 8.10 17.78
C ARG A 209 -3.51 9.51 17.81
N ARG A 210 -3.77 10.28 18.88
CA ARG A 210 -3.17 11.60 19.04
C ARG A 210 -1.75 11.42 19.54
N LYS A 211 -0.73 11.77 18.74
CA LYS A 211 0.60 12.05 19.28
C LYS A 211 0.41 13.00 20.44
N ARG A 212 0.84 12.60 21.64
CA ARG A 212 0.83 13.48 22.82
C ARG A 212 1.58 14.75 22.39
N ARG A 213 0.86 15.83 22.15
CA ARG A 213 1.50 17.14 22.08
C ARG A 213 2.09 17.33 23.47
N PRO A 214 3.41 17.57 23.61
CA PRO A 214 3.92 17.97 24.90
C PRO A 214 3.09 19.17 25.35
N TYR A 215 2.52 19.04 26.53
CA TYR A 215 1.77 20.13 27.14
C TYR A 215 2.71 21.32 27.28
N SER A 216 2.38 22.45 26.66
CA SER A 216 3.10 23.71 26.84
C SER A 216 2.15 24.68 27.51
N SER A 217 2.38 24.96 28.80
CA SER A 217 1.72 26.06 29.52
C SER A 217 2.23 27.43 29.06
N TYR A 218 3.36 27.46 28.37
CA TYR A 218 3.97 28.67 27.85
C TYR A 218 3.30 29.04 26.52
N ALA A 219 2.57 30.15 26.51
CA ALA A 219 1.90 30.73 25.35
C ALA A 219 2.84 31.56 24.45
N GLY A 220 4.15 31.53 24.73
CA GLY A 220 5.11 32.48 24.17
C GLY A 220 5.21 33.75 25.03
N GLU A 221 6.35 34.43 24.96
CA GLU A 221 6.48 35.80 25.46
C GLU A 221 5.74 36.77 24.52
N PRO A 222 5.00 37.77 25.03
CA PRO A 222 4.34 38.78 24.20
C PRO A 222 5.33 39.64 23.40
N THR A 223 6.57 39.70 23.86
CA THR A 223 7.65 40.50 23.28
C THR A 223 8.71 39.60 22.65
N PRO A 224 9.37 40.05 21.56
CA PRO A 224 10.49 39.32 21.00
C PRO A 224 11.59 39.14 22.06
N ALA A 225 12.12 37.92 22.18
CA ALA A 225 13.16 37.62 23.14
C ALA A 225 14.37 38.55 22.93
N PRO A 226 14.96 39.10 24.01
CA PRO A 226 16.19 39.88 23.93
C PRO A 226 17.30 39.09 23.22
N PRO A 227 18.24 39.77 22.52
CA PRO A 227 19.32 39.09 21.83
C PRO A 227 20.14 38.23 22.80
N ASN A 228 20.31 36.95 22.48
CA ASN A 228 21.18 36.06 23.25
C ASN A 228 22.65 36.45 23.03
N LEU A 229 23.20 37.24 23.95
CA LEU A 229 24.58 37.74 23.91
C LEU A 229 25.61 36.60 24.04
N VAL A 230 25.24 35.51 24.72
CA VAL A 230 26.13 34.39 25.04
C VAL A 230 26.19 33.36 23.91
N ARG A 231 25.14 33.23 23.08
CA ARG A 231 25.04 32.29 21.94
C ARG A 231 25.47 30.85 22.27
N ARG A 232 25.24 30.41 23.52
CA ARG A 232 25.70 29.12 24.08
C ARG A 232 27.23 28.92 24.14
N ASP A 233 28.03 30.00 24.08
CA ASP A 233 29.45 29.92 24.41
C ASP A 233 29.65 30.26 25.89
N PHE A 234 29.88 29.22 26.69
CA PHE A 234 30.05 29.32 28.13
C PHE A 234 31.51 29.49 28.57
N ARG A 235 32.42 29.73 27.62
CA ARG A 235 33.84 29.91 27.90
C ARG A 235 34.16 31.38 28.11
N SER A 236 34.89 31.70 29.19
CA SER A 236 35.41 33.04 29.46
C SER A 236 36.91 32.98 29.73
N ALA A 237 37.67 33.93 29.17
CA ALA A 237 39.11 34.01 29.35
C ALA A 237 39.54 34.54 30.73
N LEU A 238 38.63 35.23 31.44
CA LEU A 238 38.89 35.87 32.73
C LEU A 238 37.73 35.58 33.71
N PRO A 239 38.01 35.52 35.02
CA PRO A 239 36.98 35.46 36.04
C PRO A 239 36.06 36.69 35.96
N ASN A 240 34.79 36.54 36.36
CA ASN A 240 33.77 37.60 36.41
C ASN A 240 33.36 38.24 35.07
N PHE A 241 33.74 37.67 33.91
CA PHE A 241 33.31 38.16 32.59
C PHE A 241 31.98 37.60 32.11
N LEU A 242 31.57 36.43 32.60
CA LEU A 242 30.32 35.78 32.24
C LEU A 242 29.64 35.26 33.51
N TRP A 243 28.48 35.83 33.83
CA TRP A 243 27.66 35.43 34.98
C TRP A 243 26.38 34.79 34.45
N LEU A 244 26.15 33.54 34.81
CA LEU A 244 25.00 32.75 34.36
C LEU A 244 24.20 32.34 35.60
N THR A 245 22.89 32.51 35.53
CA THR A 245 21.95 32.03 36.55
C THR A 245 20.92 31.16 35.85
N ASP A 246 20.72 29.94 36.37
CA ASP A 246 19.59 29.12 35.93
C ASP A 246 18.35 29.54 36.73
N VAL A 247 17.26 29.85 36.04
CA VAL A 247 15.99 30.24 36.65
C VAL A 247 15.05 29.05 36.59
N SER A 248 15.02 28.27 37.67
CA SER A 248 14.03 27.21 37.85
C SER A 248 12.75 27.78 38.48
N ALA A 249 11.69 27.97 37.69
CA ALA A 249 10.40 28.37 38.20
C ALA A 249 9.61 27.15 38.73
N THR A 250 9.48 27.05 40.05
CA THR A 250 8.60 26.04 40.68
C THR A 250 7.17 26.57 40.72
N VAL A 251 6.30 26.06 39.83
CA VAL A 251 4.87 26.41 39.84
C VAL A 251 4.17 25.67 40.97
N LYS A 252 3.89 26.33 42.10
CA LYS A 252 2.98 25.82 43.13
C LYS A 252 1.53 26.07 42.68
N THR A 253 0.83 24.99 42.34
CA THR A 253 -0.61 25.07 42.04
C THR A 253 -1.37 25.02 43.37
N THR A 254 -1.80 26.19 43.87
CA THR A 254 -2.71 26.27 45.02
C THR A 254 -4.13 26.04 44.50
N ILE A 255 -4.68 24.86 44.76
CA ILE A 255 -6.10 24.57 44.53
C ILE A 255 -6.87 25.24 45.67
N LEU A 256 -7.51 26.38 45.40
CA LEU A 256 -8.44 27.00 46.33
C LEU A 256 -9.76 26.21 46.28
N THR A 257 -9.99 25.37 47.28
CA THR A 257 -11.30 24.75 47.53
C THR A 257 -12.22 25.82 48.10
N ASN A 258 -13.13 26.36 47.29
CA ASN A 258 -14.23 27.19 47.77
C ASN A 258 -15.23 26.30 48.51
N ALA A 259 -15.16 26.29 49.84
CA ALA A 259 -16.26 25.87 50.69
C ALA A 259 -17.23 27.06 50.80
N GLN A 260 -18.36 27.00 50.09
CA GLN A 260 -19.48 27.89 50.35
C GLN A 260 -20.25 27.40 51.57
N GLN A 261 -20.58 28.34 52.45
CA GLN A 261 -21.50 28.23 53.57
C GLN A 261 -22.95 28.09 53.09
#